data_AF-A0A9D0XL16-F1
#
_entry.id   AF-A0A9D0XL16-F1
#
_cell.length_a   1.000
_cell.length_b   1.000
_cell.length_c   1.000
_cell.angle_alpha   90.00
_cell.angle_beta   90.00
_cell.angle_gamma   90.00
#
_symmetry.space_group_name_H-M   'P 1'
#
loop_
_entity.id
_entity.type
_entity.pdbx_description
1 polymer ?
#
loop_
_entity_poly.entity_id
_entity_poly.type
_entity_poly.pdbx_seq_one_letter_code
_entity_poly.pdbx_strand_id
1 'polypeptide(L)'
;MKYFTIAIIVLLTFALSSFSLSAKKEGDAVENKINEIYRANFQQFADELADLLSLCQKSPLQITRLKKQFLKTRLAYKKIEFLFDFHKTDFNHAFVNGPPLNKISDEFTDAGFIPPNGLQRIDELLFAEQLSPDDKEEIQMITADLMAKIDEVLPSHMRMRHTRRSTIQA
;
A
#
# COMPACT_ATOMS: atom_id res chain seq x y z
N MET A 1 -58.89 5.55 -32.26
CA MET A 1 -58.32 4.23 -31.85
C MET A 1 -56.97 3.93 -32.49
N LYS A 2 -56.80 4.03 -33.82
CA LYS A 2 -55.53 3.72 -34.51
C LYS A 2 -54.30 4.49 -34.00
N TYR A 3 -54.45 5.78 -33.68
CA TYR A 3 -53.35 6.59 -33.16
C TYR A 3 -52.99 6.28 -31.70
N PHE A 4 -53.97 5.80 -30.92
CA PHE A 4 -53.77 5.41 -29.53
C PHE A 4 -52.98 4.10 -29.42
N THR A 5 -53.26 3.13 -30.30
CA THR A 5 -52.46 1.90 -30.40
C THR A 5 -51.04 2.17 -30.89
N ILE A 6 -50.83 3.10 -31.82
CA ILE A 6 -49.47 3.48 -32.28
C ILE A 6 -48.68 4.13 -31.13
N ALA A 7 -49.29 5.03 -30.36
CA ALA A 7 -48.65 5.66 -29.20
C ALA A 7 -48.23 4.63 -28.14
N ILE A 8 -49.06 3.63 -27.87
CA ILE A 8 -48.73 2.55 -26.92
C ILE A 8 -47.54 1.71 -27.41
N ILE A 9 -47.48 1.38 -28.70
CA ILE A 9 -46.38 0.60 -29.28
C ILE A 9 -45.07 1.39 -29.19
N VAL A 10 -45.07 2.69 -29.50
CA VAL A 10 -43.88 3.54 -29.40
C VAL A 10 -43.41 3.64 -27.95
N LEU A 11 -44.33 3.83 -26.99
CA LEU A 11 -44.01 3.90 -25.56
C LEU A 11 -43.39 2.59 -25.05
N LEU A 12 -43.92 1.43 -25.49
CA LEU A 12 -43.38 0.11 -25.16
C LEU A 12 -41.99 -0.11 -25.74
N THR A 13 -41.76 0.29 -27.00
CA THR A 13 -40.43 0.18 -27.61
C THR A 13 -39.40 1.07 -26.93
N PHE A 14 -39.80 2.26 -26.47
CA PHE A 14 -38.92 3.16 -25.72
C PHE A 14 -38.59 2.59 -24.34
N ALA A 15 -39.59 2.04 -23.63
CA ALA A 15 -39.39 1.40 -22.32
C ALA A 15 -38.50 0.15 -22.38
N LEU A 16 -38.60 -0.65 -23.46
CA LEU A 16 -37.78 -1.85 -23.66
C LEU A 16 -36.31 -1.52 -24.02
N SER A 17 -36.05 -0.34 -24.60
CA SER A 17 -34.70 0.09 -24.96
C SER A 17 -33.83 0.53 -23.76
N SER A 18 -34.44 0.76 -22.60
CA SER A 18 -33.76 1.15 -21.37
C SER A 18 -33.29 -0.05 -20.51
N PHE A 19 -33.66 -1.28 -20.86
CA PHE A 19 -33.26 -2.46 -20.10
C PHE A 19 -31.98 -3.07 -20.67
N SER A 20 -30.86 -2.35 -20.57
CA SER A 20 -29.54 -2.96 -20.74
C SER A 20 -29.19 -3.71 -19.46
N LEU A 21 -29.52 -4.99 -19.42
CA LEU A 21 -29.04 -5.89 -18.38
C LEU A 21 -27.52 -6.04 -18.57
N SER A 22 -26.74 -5.16 -17.94
CA SER A 22 -25.29 -5.26 -17.90
C SER A 22 -24.94 -6.50 -17.09
N ALA A 23 -24.78 -7.63 -17.78
CA ALA A 23 -24.23 -8.84 -17.18
C ALA A 23 -22.81 -8.50 -16.72
N LYS A 24 -22.63 -8.32 -15.41
CA LYS A 24 -21.35 -8.06 -14.77
C LYS A 24 -20.37 -9.14 -15.24
N LYS A 25 -19.42 -8.78 -16.11
CA LYS A 25 -18.45 -9.74 -16.63
C LYS A 25 -17.68 -10.30 -15.44
N GLU A 26 -17.54 -11.61 -15.36
CA GLU A 26 -16.85 -12.31 -14.27
C GLU A 26 -15.42 -11.77 -14.04
N GLY A 27 -14.76 -11.29 -15.11
CA GLY A 27 -13.48 -10.59 -15.03
C GLY A 27 -13.51 -9.30 -14.20
N ASP A 28 -14.57 -8.49 -14.31
CA ASP A 28 -14.72 -7.25 -13.54
C ASP A 28 -14.94 -7.55 -12.05
N ALA A 29 -15.58 -8.68 -11.71
CA ALA A 29 -15.77 -9.09 -10.33
C ALA A 29 -14.45 -9.46 -9.65
N VAL A 30 -13.58 -10.20 -10.35
CA VAL A 30 -12.25 -10.57 -9.83
C VAL A 30 -11.35 -9.35 -9.66
N GLU A 31 -11.31 -8.46 -10.66
CA GLU A 31 -10.50 -7.23 -10.58
C GLU A 31 -10.94 -6.33 -9.42
N ASN A 32 -12.25 -6.15 -9.22
CA ASN A 32 -12.76 -5.37 -8.09
C ASN A 32 -12.34 -5.99 -6.75
N LYS A 33 -12.43 -7.33 -6.61
CA LYS A 33 -12.01 -8.03 -5.39
C LYS A 33 -10.51 -7.88 -5.11
N ILE A 34 -9.66 -7.96 -6.13
CA ILE A 34 -8.21 -7.72 -5.98
C ILE A 34 -7.94 -6.30 -5.49
N ASN A 35 -8.60 -5.31 -6.10
CA ASN A 35 -8.46 -3.91 -5.72
C ASN A 35 -8.93 -3.65 -4.28
N GLU A 36 -10.07 -4.22 -3.88
CA GLU A 36 -10.58 -4.12 -2.51
C GLU A 36 -9.62 -4.74 -1.49
N ILE A 37 -9.12 -5.96 -1.76
CA ILE A 37 -8.15 -6.65 -0.91
C ILE A 37 -6.85 -5.85 -0.80
N TYR A 38 -6.32 -5.36 -1.93
CA TYR A 38 -5.09 -4.59 -1.93
C TYR A 38 -5.22 -3.31 -1.10
N ARG A 39 -6.28 -2.54 -1.31
CA ARG A 39 -6.54 -1.30 -0.56
C ARG A 39 -6.70 -1.57 0.93
N ALA A 40 -7.46 -2.61 1.29
CA ALA A 40 -7.62 -3.00 2.69
C ALA A 40 -6.28 -3.41 3.33
N ASN A 41 -5.46 -4.18 2.62
CA ASN A 41 -4.13 -4.58 3.11
C ASN A 41 -3.16 -3.40 3.17
N PHE A 42 -3.24 -2.43 2.26
CA PHE A 42 -2.37 -1.26 2.29
C PHE A 42 -2.76 -0.32 3.44
N GLN A 43 -4.06 -0.11 3.65
CA GLN A 43 -4.53 0.60 4.84
C GLN A 43 -4.07 -0.11 6.12
N GLN A 44 -4.21 -1.45 6.18
CA GLN A 44 -3.71 -2.22 7.32
C GLN A 44 -2.21 -2.02 7.54
N PHE A 45 -1.39 -1.99 6.48
CA PHE A 45 0.04 -1.73 6.62
C PHE A 45 0.32 -0.33 7.18
N ALA A 46 -0.38 0.70 6.69
CA ALA A 46 -0.26 2.06 7.23
C ALA A 46 -0.67 2.14 8.71
N ASP A 47 -1.75 1.46 9.09
CA ASP A 47 -2.22 1.42 10.48
C ASP A 47 -1.21 0.71 11.40
N GLU A 48 -0.67 -0.44 10.99
CA GLU A 48 0.33 -1.20 11.78
C GLU A 48 1.67 -0.45 11.88
N LEU A 49 1.99 0.41 10.92
CA LEU A 49 3.15 1.31 10.94
C LEU A 49 2.92 2.50 11.87
N ALA A 50 1.72 3.09 11.88
CA ALA A 50 1.34 4.12 12.84
C ALA A 50 1.38 3.58 14.28
N ASP A 51 0.88 2.36 14.50
CA ASP A 51 0.99 1.67 15.79
C ASP A 51 2.45 1.46 16.20
N LEU A 52 3.32 1.05 15.27
CA LEU A 52 4.74 0.88 15.52
C LEU A 52 5.38 2.21 15.95
N LEU A 53 5.13 3.29 15.21
CA LEU A 53 5.63 4.63 15.55
C LEU A 53 5.16 5.09 16.93
N SER A 54 3.89 4.83 17.25
CA SER A 54 3.33 5.16 18.57
C SER A 54 4.04 4.42 19.71
N LEU A 55 4.56 3.21 19.46
CA LEU A 55 5.32 2.45 20.45
C LEU A 55 6.75 2.98 20.58
N CYS A 56 7.39 3.39 19.48
CA CYS A 56 8.72 4.02 19.51
C CYS A 56 8.74 5.26 20.40
N GLN A 57 7.65 6.03 20.42
CA GLN A 57 7.54 7.29 21.18
C GLN A 57 7.22 7.11 22.68
N LYS A 58 7.01 5.88 23.17
CA LYS A 58 6.67 5.63 24.58
C LYS A 58 7.90 5.57 25.47
N SER A 59 7.78 6.13 26.68
CA SER A 59 8.78 6.02 27.74
C SER A 59 8.17 5.36 28.99
N PRO A 60 8.73 4.24 29.49
CA PRO A 60 9.87 3.51 28.95
C PRO A 60 9.52 2.70 27.68
N LEU A 61 10.50 2.56 26.78
CA LEU A 61 10.34 1.79 25.55
C LEU A 61 10.21 0.29 25.84
N GLN A 62 9.09 -0.31 25.43
CA GLN A 62 8.80 -1.73 25.66
C GLN A 62 9.32 -2.58 24.50
N ILE A 63 10.60 -2.99 24.55
CA ILE A 63 11.28 -3.69 23.45
C ILE A 63 10.55 -4.94 22.97
N THR A 64 10.08 -5.80 23.87
CA THR A 64 9.33 -7.02 23.49
C THR A 64 8.05 -6.69 22.73
N ARG A 65 7.34 -5.64 23.15
CA ARG A 65 6.12 -5.18 22.47
C ARG A 65 6.44 -4.54 21.13
N LEU A 66 7.54 -3.78 21.05
CA LEU A 66 8.02 -3.15 19.83
C LEU A 66 8.39 -4.20 18.77
N LYS A 67 9.19 -5.22 19.13
CA LYS A 67 9.52 -6.36 18.25
C LYS A 67 8.27 -7.05 17.73
N LYS A 68 7.32 -7.36 18.63
CA LYS A 68 6.05 -7.99 18.25
C LYS A 68 5.25 -7.13 17.28
N GLN A 69 5.18 -5.83 17.52
CA GLN A 69 4.47 -4.90 16.64
C GLN A 69 5.16 -4.80 15.28
N PHE A 70 6.49 -4.69 15.26
CA PHE A 70 7.25 -4.65 14.01
C PHE A 70 7.04 -5.91 13.16
N LEU A 71 6.97 -7.11 13.75
CA LEU A 71 6.64 -8.32 13.02
C LEU A 71 5.23 -8.29 12.39
N LYS A 72 4.26 -7.64 13.03
CA LYS A 72 2.93 -7.42 12.41
C LYS A 72 3.03 -6.43 11.25
N THR A 73 3.77 -5.33 11.41
CA THR A 73 4.03 -4.37 10.35
C THR A 73 4.68 -5.05 9.14
N ARG A 74 5.68 -5.92 9.37
CA ARG A 74 6.33 -6.74 8.33
C ARG A 74 5.34 -7.68 7.64
N LEU A 75 4.48 -8.36 8.41
CA LEU A 75 3.46 -9.25 7.85
C LEU A 75 2.42 -8.49 7.03
N ALA A 76 1.99 -7.30 7.47
CA ALA A 76 1.06 -6.45 6.74
C ALA A 76 1.67 -5.96 5.42
N TYR A 77 2.93 -5.49 5.45
CA TYR A 77 3.68 -5.14 4.24
C TYR A 77 3.78 -6.32 3.26
N LYS A 78 4.07 -7.54 3.74
CA LYS A 78 4.21 -8.72 2.89
C LYS A 78 2.95 -9.03 2.06
N LYS A 79 1.76 -8.66 2.56
CA LYS A 79 0.49 -8.83 1.83
C LYS A 79 0.33 -7.88 0.64
N ILE A 80 1.02 -6.74 0.65
CA ILE A 80 0.97 -5.76 -0.43
C ILE A 80 2.23 -5.76 -1.31
N GLU A 81 3.33 -6.33 -0.82
CA GLU A 81 4.67 -6.23 -1.41
C GLU A 81 4.67 -6.44 -2.93
N PHE A 82 4.09 -7.54 -3.42
CA PHE A 82 4.11 -7.83 -4.85
C PHE A 82 3.50 -6.71 -5.71
N LEU A 83 2.29 -6.25 -5.35
CA LEU A 83 1.62 -5.19 -6.10
C LEU A 83 2.26 -3.83 -5.84
N PHE A 84 2.71 -3.57 -4.62
CA PHE A 84 3.39 -2.33 -4.29
C PHE A 84 4.70 -2.19 -5.08
N ASP A 85 5.56 -3.21 -5.03
CA ASP A 85 6.84 -3.24 -5.73
C ASP A 85 6.67 -3.18 -7.25
N PHE A 86 5.66 -3.85 -7.81
CA PHE A 86 5.36 -3.77 -9.25
C PHE A 86 5.06 -2.34 -9.72
N HIS A 87 4.35 -1.53 -8.92
CA HIS A 87 4.00 -0.15 -9.29
C HIS A 87 5.04 0.89 -8.85
N LYS A 88 5.89 0.54 -7.87
CA LYS A 88 6.76 1.47 -7.16
C LYS A 88 8.13 0.86 -6.84
N THR A 89 8.72 0.14 -7.79
CA THR A 89 9.98 -0.62 -7.56
C THR A 89 11.08 0.27 -6.98
N ASP A 90 11.39 1.38 -7.65
CA ASP A 90 12.47 2.28 -7.24
C ASP A 90 12.18 2.92 -5.89
N PHE A 91 10.94 3.35 -5.66
CA PHE A 91 10.51 3.91 -4.38
C PHE A 91 10.57 2.88 -3.24
N ASN A 92 10.14 1.64 -3.51
CA ASN A 92 10.16 0.55 -2.55
C ASN A 92 11.60 0.22 -2.14
N HIS A 93 12.49 0.12 -3.13
CA HIS A 93 13.91 -0.11 -2.91
C HIS A 93 14.58 1.08 -2.18
N ALA A 94 14.25 2.31 -2.55
CA ALA A 94 14.83 3.50 -1.95
C ALA A 94 14.40 3.73 -0.50
N PHE A 95 13.12 3.50 -0.15
CA PHE A 95 12.55 4.01 1.10
C PHE A 95 11.83 2.99 1.98
N VAL A 96 11.36 1.86 1.44
CA VAL A 96 10.43 0.98 2.17
C VAL A 96 11.06 -0.35 2.54
N ASN A 97 11.58 -1.11 1.58
CA ASN A 97 12.04 -2.48 1.78
C ASN A 97 13.30 -2.82 0.97
N GLY A 98 14.13 -1.83 0.64
CA GLY A 98 15.44 -2.07 0.05
C GLY A 98 16.49 -2.55 1.07
N PRO A 99 17.70 -2.89 0.59
CA PRO A 99 18.80 -3.35 1.44
C PRO A 99 19.18 -2.29 2.49
N PRO A 100 19.64 -2.70 3.69
CA PRO A 100 20.09 -1.80 4.75
C PRO A 100 21.51 -1.28 4.46
N LEU A 101 21.72 -0.73 3.28
CA LEU A 101 23.00 -0.19 2.82
C LEU A 101 22.78 1.22 2.27
N ASN A 102 23.85 2.00 2.18
CA ASN A 102 23.83 3.27 1.47
C ASN A 102 23.42 3.03 0.01
N LYS A 103 22.39 3.73 -0.45
CA LYS A 103 21.85 3.67 -1.80
C LYS A 103 22.23 4.93 -2.56
N ILE A 104 22.40 4.83 -3.88
CA ILE A 104 22.60 6.01 -4.73
C ILE A 104 21.24 6.67 -4.94
N SER A 105 21.19 8.00 -4.84
CA SER A 105 19.98 8.76 -5.14
C SER A 105 19.91 9.04 -6.65
N ASP A 106 18.84 8.62 -7.31
CA ASP A 106 18.60 8.93 -8.74
C ASP A 106 18.32 10.43 -8.95
N GLU A 107 17.76 11.08 -7.93
CA GLU A 107 17.66 12.52 -7.84
C GLU A 107 18.99 13.02 -7.27
N PHE A 108 19.74 13.81 -8.04
CA PHE A 108 20.99 14.46 -7.61
C PHE A 108 20.73 15.45 -6.45
N THR A 109 20.42 14.94 -5.27
CA THR A 109 20.36 15.69 -4.01
C THR A 109 21.78 15.98 -3.54
N ASP A 110 21.97 17.05 -2.74
CA ASP A 110 23.29 17.59 -2.36
C ASP A 110 24.27 16.57 -1.72
N ALA A 111 23.77 15.42 -1.24
CA ALA A 111 24.58 14.34 -0.65
C ALA A 111 24.81 13.14 -1.59
N GLY A 112 24.05 12.98 -2.68
CA GLY A 112 24.18 11.87 -3.66
C GLY A 112 23.81 10.47 -3.15
N PHE A 113 23.50 10.29 -1.86
CA PHE A 113 23.22 9.00 -1.24
C PHE A 113 21.99 9.04 -0.32
N ILE A 114 21.28 7.92 -0.26
CA ILE A 114 20.20 7.64 0.68
C ILE A 114 20.77 6.71 1.76
N PRO A 115 20.75 7.08 3.05
CA PRO A 115 21.25 6.23 4.13
C PRO A 115 20.39 4.97 4.33
N PRO A 116 20.85 3.98 5.12
CA PRO A 116 20.05 2.81 5.45
C PRO A 116 18.73 3.23 6.09
N ASN A 117 17.61 2.71 5.56
CA ASN A 117 16.27 3.12 5.97
C ASN A 117 15.26 1.99 5.78
N GLY A 118 14.00 2.29 6.07
CA GLY A 118 12.88 1.40 5.82
C GLY A 118 12.86 0.17 6.72
N LEU A 119 12.04 -0.80 6.32
CA LEU A 119 11.74 -2.00 7.11
C LEU A 119 12.98 -2.86 7.35
N GLN A 120 13.88 -3.02 6.38
CA GLN A 120 15.05 -3.89 6.56
C GLN A 120 16.04 -3.32 7.58
N ARG A 121 16.24 -2.00 7.61
CA ARG A 121 17.10 -1.36 8.60
C ARG A 121 16.50 -1.43 10.01
N ILE A 122 15.18 -1.25 10.13
CA ILE A 122 14.49 -1.43 11.42
C ILE A 122 14.62 -2.89 11.90
N ASP A 123 14.55 -3.88 11.00
CA ASP A 123 14.73 -5.31 11.31
C ASP A 123 16.14 -5.58 11.87
N GLU A 124 17.16 -5.09 11.18
CA GLU A 124 18.56 -5.22 11.59
C GLU A 124 18.79 -4.64 13.00
N LEU A 125 18.33 -3.40 13.24
CA LEU A 125 18.48 -2.73 14.52
C LEU A 125 17.72 -3.46 15.63
N LEU A 126 16.43 -3.74 15.43
CA LEU A 126 15.60 -4.36 16.47
C LEU A 126 16.12 -5.73 16.89
N PHE A 127 16.60 -6.54 15.94
CA PHE A 127 17.00 -7.92 16.19
C PHE A 127 18.51 -8.11 16.37
N ALA A 128 19.28 -7.03 16.47
CA ALA A 128 20.66 -7.08 16.95
C ALA A 128 20.77 -7.74 18.34
N GLU A 129 21.95 -8.31 18.64
CA GLU A 129 22.22 -9.01 19.91
C GLU A 129 22.03 -8.08 21.12
N GLN A 130 22.39 -6.81 20.97
CA GLN A 130 22.25 -5.76 21.98
C GLN A 130 21.65 -4.51 21.34
N LEU A 131 20.63 -3.94 21.99
CA LEU A 131 19.96 -2.72 21.53
C LEU A 131 20.44 -1.54 22.37
N SER A 132 21.31 -0.72 21.79
CA SER A 132 21.84 0.48 22.42
C SER A 132 20.79 1.59 22.53
N PRO A 133 21.02 2.65 23.33
CA PRO A 133 20.18 3.85 23.30
C PRO A 133 20.10 4.50 21.92
N ASP A 134 21.23 4.56 21.20
CA ASP A 134 21.32 5.18 19.87
C ASP A 134 20.48 4.41 18.84
N ASP A 135 20.48 3.07 18.90
CA ASP A 135 19.65 2.23 18.03
C ASP A 135 18.15 2.53 18.21
N LYS A 136 17.72 2.86 19.44
CA LYS A 136 16.31 3.17 19.71
C LYS A 136 15.91 4.49 19.10
N GLU A 137 16.79 5.48 19.15
CA GLU A 137 16.59 6.78 18.49
C GLU A 137 16.56 6.62 16.97
N GLU A 138 17.49 5.83 16.41
CA GLU A 138 17.54 5.52 14.98
C GLU A 138 16.27 4.79 14.52
N ILE A 139 15.81 3.77 15.26
CA ILE A 139 14.53 3.08 14.98
C ILE A 139 13.37 4.07 14.96
N GLN A 140 13.30 4.98 15.92
CA GLN A 140 12.22 5.98 15.97
C GLN A 140 12.26 6.90 14.75
N MET A 141 13.43 7.41 14.39
CA MET A 141 13.62 8.27 13.22
C MET A 141 13.24 7.54 11.92
N ILE A 142 13.79 6.35 11.69
CA ILE A 142 13.50 5.58 10.47
C ILE A 142 12.02 5.19 10.38
N THR A 143 11.39 4.87 11.52
CA THR A 143 9.95 4.58 11.54
C THR A 143 9.11 5.81 11.18
N ALA A 144 9.50 7.00 11.66
CA ALA A 144 8.83 8.25 11.34
C ALA A 144 8.99 8.61 9.86
N ASP A 145 10.20 8.50 9.32
CA ASP A 145 10.49 8.75 7.90
C ASP A 145 9.74 7.77 7.00
N LEU A 146 9.71 6.49 7.37
CA LEU A 146 8.95 5.48 6.65
C LEU A 146 7.45 5.81 6.66
N MET A 147 6.89 6.22 7.79
CA MET A 147 5.49 6.63 7.89
C MET A 147 5.19 7.80 6.95
N ALA A 148 6.01 8.85 6.97
CA ALA A 148 5.86 10.00 6.08
C ALA A 148 5.90 9.60 4.60
N LYS A 149 6.80 8.68 4.23
CA LYS A 149 6.89 8.15 2.86
C LYS A 149 5.67 7.33 2.46
N ILE A 150 5.12 6.53 3.38
CA ILE A 150 3.89 5.79 3.11
C ILE A 150 2.69 6.73 2.95
N ASP A 151 2.58 7.76 3.78
CA ASP A 151 1.52 8.77 3.68
C ASP A 151 1.56 9.53 2.34
N GLU A 152 2.75 9.79 1.80
CA GLU A 152 2.94 10.42 0.49
C GLU A 152 2.30 9.60 -0.65
N VAL A 153 2.47 8.29 -0.62
CA VAL A 153 2.02 7.40 -1.71
C VAL A 153 0.61 6.82 -1.48
N LEU A 154 0.14 6.76 -0.24
CA LEU A 154 -1.13 6.12 0.14
C LEU A 154 -2.32 6.59 -0.72
N PRO A 155 -2.56 7.90 -0.95
CA PRO A 155 -3.71 8.36 -1.77
C PRO A 155 -3.67 7.85 -3.22
N SER A 156 -2.46 7.71 -3.79
CA SER A 156 -2.31 7.23 -5.17
C SER A 156 -2.70 5.75 -5.28
N HIS A 157 -2.28 4.93 -4.33
CA HIS A 157 -2.60 3.50 -4.31
C HIS A 157 -4.07 3.24 -3.92
N MET A 158 -4.67 4.09 -3.08
CA MET A 158 -6.10 3.99 -2.77
C MET A 158 -6.99 4.25 -4.00
N ARG A 159 -6.48 4.96 -5.01
CA ARG A 159 -7.17 5.22 -6.28
C ARG A 159 -6.78 4.24 -7.40
N MET A 160 -5.68 3.51 -7.23
CA MET A 160 -5.15 2.60 -8.23
C MET A 160 -6.14 1.47 -8.55
N ARG A 161 -6.18 1.05 -9.82
CA ARG A 161 -6.97 -0.08 -10.30
C ARG A 161 -6.05 -1.09 -10.98
N HIS A 162 -5.94 -2.27 -10.38
CA HIS A 162 -5.32 -3.44 -10.97
C HIS A 162 -6.31 -4.10 -11.93
N THR A 163 -5.93 -4.18 -13.20
CA THR A 163 -6.68 -4.82 -14.28
C THR A 163 -5.93 -6.02 -14.84
N ARG A 164 -6.59 -6.94 -15.55
CA ARG A 164 -5.93 -8.10 -16.17
C ARG A 164 -4.77 -7.72 -17.10
N ARG A 165 -4.84 -6.56 -17.77
CA ARG A 165 -3.74 -6.09 -18.64
C ARG A 165 -2.50 -5.69 -17.85
N SER A 166 -2.66 -5.16 -16.64
CA SER A 166 -1.55 -4.84 -15.75
C SER A 166 -0.93 -6.05 -15.06
N THR A 167 -1.56 -7.23 -15.09
CA THR A 167 -1.07 -8.45 -14.41
C THR A 167 -0.46 -9.51 -15.35
N ILE A 168 -0.59 -9.37 -16.68
CA ILE A 168 -0.11 -10.36 -17.68
C ILE A 168 1.28 -10.00 -18.24
N GLN A 169 1.74 -8.76 -18.05
CA GLN A 169 3.10 -8.34 -18.44
C GLN A 169 4.14 -8.53 -17.32
N ALA A 170 3.75 -9.17 -16.22
CA ALA A 170 4.61 -9.52 -15.09
C ALA A 170 5.09 -10.97 -15.19
#